data_AF-A0A525VP58-F1
#
_entry.id   AF-A0A525VP58-F1
#
_cell.length_a   1.000
_cell.length_b   1.000
_cell.length_c   1.000
_cell.angle_alpha   90.00
_cell.angle_beta   90.00
_cell.angle_gamma   90.00
#
_symmetry.space_group_name_H-M   'P 1'
#
loop_
_entity.id
_entity.type
_entity.pdbx_description
1 polymer ?
#
loop_
_entity_poly.entity_id
_entity_poly.type
_entity_poly.pdbx_seq_one_letter_code
_entity_poly.pdbx_strand_id
1 'polypeptide(L)' 'MAVEDDPFMALRIQLHLLPCPTCGSHALVPMLHCDYYPDGCLWMVRCDACQAQYHLDVETGPSG' A
#
# COMPACT_ATOMS: atom_id res chain seq x y z
N MET A 1 -22.07 8.04 -5.31
CA MET A 1 -20.66 8.03 -5.73
C MET A 1 -20.06 6.78 -5.12
N ALA A 2 -19.73 5.80 -5.97
CA ALA A 2 -19.23 4.51 -5.52
C ALA A 2 -17.82 4.70 -4.97
N VAL A 3 -17.48 3.96 -3.90
CA VAL A 3 -16.15 3.90 -3.29
C VAL A 3 -15.07 3.35 -4.25
N GLU A 4 -15.48 2.99 -5.48
CA GLU A 4 -14.66 2.45 -6.56
C GLU A 4 -13.80 3.49 -7.29
N ASP A 5 -14.05 4.80 -7.12
CA ASP A 5 -13.28 5.86 -7.80
C ASP A 5 -12.05 6.36 -7.03
N ASP A 6 -11.83 5.92 -5.78
CA ASP A 6 -10.65 6.31 -5.00
C ASP A 6 -9.68 5.13 -4.86
N PRO A 7 -8.60 5.08 -5.68
CA PRO A 7 -7.61 4.01 -5.62
C PRO A 7 -6.91 3.93 -4.25
N PHE A 8 -6.87 5.02 -3.48
CA PHE A 8 -6.35 5.00 -2.12
C PHE A 8 -7.29 4.23 -1.18
N MET A 9 -8.60 4.45 -1.29
CA MET A 9 -9.59 3.75 -0.47
C MET A 9 -9.66 2.27 -0.83
N ALA A 10 -9.61 1.93 -2.13
CA ALA A 10 -9.54 0.55 -2.59
C ALA A 10 -8.29 -0.18 -2.03
N LEU A 11 -7.12 0.45 -2.13
CA LEU A 11 -5.87 -0.10 -1.62
C LEU A 11 -5.87 -0.24 -0.09
N ARG A 12 -6.41 0.74 0.63
CA ARG A 12 -6.53 0.69 2.09
C ARG A 12 -7.42 -0.45 2.55
N ILE A 13 -8.54 -0.71 1.87
CA ILE A 13 -9.42 -1.84 2.20
C ILE A 13 -8.68 -3.17 2.02
N GLN A 14 -7.95 -3.34 0.90
CA GLN A 14 -7.17 -4.55 0.65
C GLN A 14 -6.08 -4.77 1.70
N LEU A 15 -5.34 -3.72 2.05
CA LEU A 15 -4.27 -3.79 3.05
C LEU A 15 -4.78 -4.13 4.45
N HIS A 16 -6.00 -3.72 4.80
CA HIS A 16 -6.59 -4.04 6.10
C HIS A 16 -6.89 -5.54 6.28
N LEU A 17 -7.02 -6.28 5.18
CA LEU A 17 -7.19 -7.73 5.18
C LEU A 17 -5.87 -8.49 5.28
N LEU A 18 -4.74 -7.80 5.11
CA LEU A 18 -3.41 -8.41 5.12
C LEU A 18 -2.71 -8.17 6.47
N PRO A 19 -2.17 -9.21 7.11
CA PRO A 19 -1.34 -9.03 8.29
C PRO A 19 0.04 -8.48 7.88
N CYS A 20 0.62 -7.63 8.72
CA CYS A 20 1.98 -7.16 8.54
C CYS A 20 2.97 -8.35 8.55
N PRO A 21 3.82 -8.51 7.52
CA PRO A 21 4.80 -9.60 7.47
C PRO A 21 5.78 -9.63 8.65
N THR A 22 6.05 -8.48 9.27
CA THR A 22 7.03 -8.37 10.37
C THR A 22 6.42 -8.59 11.76
N CYS A 23 5.18 -8.15 12.00
CA CYS A 23 4.57 -8.20 13.35
C CYS A 23 3.19 -8.87 13.43
N GLY A 24 2.61 -9.26 12.30
CA GLY A 24 1.28 -9.89 12.23
C GLY A 24 0.09 -8.95 12.46
N SER A 25 0.32 -7.65 12.75
CA SER A 25 -0.75 -6.68 12.94
C SER A 25 -1.43 -6.31 11.62
N HIS A 26 -2.75 -6.10 11.64
CA HIS A 26 -3.57 -5.64 10.50
C HIS A 26 -3.60 -4.11 10.37
N ALA A 27 -2.56 -3.44 10.88
CA ALA A 27 -2.40 -1.99 10.86
C ALA A 27 -1.60 -1.52 9.64
N LEU A 28 -1.77 -2.16 8.47
CA LEU A 28 -1.13 -1.74 7.23
C LEU A 28 -1.87 -0.55 6.62
N VAL A 29 -1.12 0.50 6.29
CA VAL A 29 -1.63 1.73 5.69
C VAL A 29 -0.86 2.07 4.42
N PRO A 30 -1.54 2.45 3.33
CA PRO A 30 -0.87 2.95 2.14
C PRO A 30 -0.34 4.37 2.37
N MET A 31 0.83 4.67 1.84
CA MET A 31 1.49 5.96 1.88
C MET A 31 1.97 6.33 0.49
N LEU A 32 1.78 7.58 0.09
CA LEU A 32 2.30 8.12 -1.16
C LEU A 32 3.63 8.84 -0.87
N HIS A 33 4.71 8.40 -1.51
CA HIS A 33 6.03 9.00 -1.38
C HIS A 33 6.39 9.72 -2.68
N CYS A 34 6.40 11.05 -2.65
CA CYS A 34 6.61 11.89 -3.84
C CYS A 34 8.04 12.38 -4.03
N ASP A 35 8.96 12.05 -3.12
CA ASP A 35 10.31 12.63 -3.11
C ASP A 35 11.37 11.79 -3.83
N TYR A 36 11.00 10.68 -4.50
CA TYR A 36 11.99 9.66 -4.87
C TYR A 36 12.59 9.76 -6.29
N TYR A 37 11.98 10.45 -7.27
CA TYR A 37 12.53 10.61 -8.63
C TYR A 37 11.93 11.86 -9.30
N PRO A 38 12.50 12.43 -10.39
CA PRO A 38 12.13 13.75 -10.91
C PRO A 38 10.67 13.90 -11.36
N ASP A 39 9.93 12.80 -11.55
CA ASP A 39 8.63 12.80 -12.22
C ASP A 39 7.59 11.85 -11.61
N GLY A 40 7.70 11.39 -10.36
CA GLY A 40 6.71 10.42 -9.85
C GLY A 40 6.57 10.25 -8.34
N CYS A 41 5.31 10.20 -7.90
CA CYS A 41 4.94 9.67 -6.59
C CYS A 41 4.82 8.15 -6.65
N LEU A 42 5.38 7.46 -5.66
CA LEU A 42 5.31 6.00 -5.51
C LEU A 42 4.41 5.63 -4.33
N TRP A 43 3.63 4.55 -4.49
CA TRP A 43 2.86 3.97 -3.41
C TRP A 43 3.74 3.02 -2.58
N MET A 44 3.71 3.21 -1.27
CA MET A 44 4.36 2.34 -0.28
C MET A 44 3.32 1.89 0.74
N VAL A 45 3.61 0.80 1.43
CA VAL A 45 2.81 0.32 2.56
C VAL A 45 3.63 0.49 3.83
N ARG A 46 3.03 1.01 4.90
CA ARG A 46 3.64 1.01 6.23
C ARG A 46 2.74 0.30 7.22
N CYS A 47 3.33 -0.42 8.16
CA CYS A 47 2.62 -0.88 9.34
C CYS A 47 2.67 0.18 10.44
N ASP A 48 1.53 0.68 10.91
CA ASP A 48 1.52 1.64 12.01
C ASP A 48 1.92 1.02 13.37
N ALA A 49 1.82 -0.30 13.51
CA ALA A 49 2.19 -1.00 14.75
C ALA A 49 3.70 -1.16 14.93
N CYS A 50 4.44 -1.55 13.88
CA CYS A 50 5.88 -1.81 13.96
C CYS A 50 6.74 -0.88 13.09
N GLN A 51 6.12 0.05 12.36
CA GLN A 51 6.76 1.01 11.47
C GLN A 51 7.55 0.40 10.29
N ALA A 52 7.38 -0.91 10.04
CA ALA A 52 7.94 -1.57 8.86
C ALA A 52 7.31 -1.01 7.58
N GLN A 53 8.14 -0.81 6.55
CA GLN A 53 7.76 -0.25 5.26
C GLN A 53 8.02 -1.26 4.15
N TYR A 54 7.10 -1.33 3.18
CA TYR A 54 7.15 -2.24 2.04
C TYR A 54 6.83 -1.47 0.77
N HIS A 55 7.52 -1.76 -0.32
CA HIS A 55 7.16 -1.24 -1.62
C HIS A 55 5.98 -2.03 -2.18
N LEU A 56 5.01 -1.31 -2.74
CA LEU A 56 3.95 -1.90 -3.52
C LEU A 56 4.48 -2.05 -4.94
N ASP A 57 5.09 -3.19 -5.21
CA ASP A 57 5.30 -3.61 -6.59
C ASP A 57 3.92 -3.92 -7.15
N VAL A 58 3.34 -2.94 -7.85
CA VAL A 58 2.19 -3.16 -8.70
C VAL A 58 2.72 -3.93 -9.91
N GLU A 59 3.04 -5.22 -9.72
CA GLU A 59 3.17 -6.13 -10.84
C GLU A 59 1.81 -6.15 -11.53
N THR A 60 1.70 -5.38 -12.61
CA THR A 60 0.55 -5.37 -13.48
C THR A 60 0.44 -6.73 -14.16
N GLY A 61 -0.37 -7.63 -13.59
CA GLY A 61 -0.93 -8.79 -14.29
C GLY A 61 -0.20 -10.12 -14.12
N PRO A 62 -0.86 -11.23 -14.50
CA PRO A 62 -0.45 -12.58 -14.17
C PRO A 62 0.80 -12.97 -14.97
N SER A 63 1.91 -13.16 -14.28
CA SER A 63 3.01 -13.98 -14.78
C SER A 63 2.52 -15.43 -14.80
N GLY A 64 2.16 -15.89 -16.01
CA GLY A 64 1.78 -17.28 -16.30
C GLY A 64 2.95 -18.25 -16.28
#